data_AF-A0A139IGL1-F1
#
_entry.id   AF-A0A139IGL1-F1
#
_cell.length_a   1.000
_cell.length_b   1.000
_cell.length_c   1.000
_cell.angle_alpha   90.00
_cell.angle_beta   90.00
_cell.angle_gamma   90.00
#
_symmetry.space_group_name_H-M   'P 1'
#
loop_
_entity.id
_entity.type
_entity.pdbx_description
1 polymer ?
#
loop_
_entity_poly.entity_id
_entity_poly.type
_entity_poly.pdbx_seq_one_letter_code
_entity_poly.pdbx_strand_id
1 'polypeptide(L)'
;MSSTSNVGDRRAYENADQRNYTDDEIAQMKKENRFHEGKNNSHQANDSKDERTIANKLAREEQREKEAEEEKTQEDKERKIDPTLPAKNHGNEPSKGAKLDKELQEEEEELLKKKGNFGPKAAN
;
A
#
# COMPACT_ATOMS: atom_id res chain seq x y z
N MET A 1 -28.21 6.91 51.21
CA MET A 1 -28.64 7.28 49.86
C MET A 1 -27.64 6.73 48.85
N SER A 2 -27.94 5.59 48.23
CA SER A 2 -27.07 4.93 47.24
C SER A 2 -27.16 5.66 45.90
N SER A 3 -26.03 6.21 45.42
CA SER A 3 -25.94 6.94 44.15
C SER A 3 -25.82 5.98 42.96
N THR A 4 -26.79 5.07 42.80
CA THR A 4 -26.87 4.16 41.65
C THR A 4 -27.96 4.68 40.72
N SER A 5 -27.58 5.13 39.51
CA SER A 5 -28.53 5.52 38.47
C SER A 5 -29.30 4.31 37.93
N ASN A 6 -30.45 4.56 37.30
CA ASN A 6 -31.33 3.52 36.73
C ASN A 6 -30.67 2.66 35.63
N VAL A 7 -29.46 3.05 35.19
CA VAL A 7 -28.65 2.38 34.15
C VAL A 7 -27.39 1.71 34.71
N GLY A 8 -27.31 1.47 36.03
CA GLY A 8 -26.19 0.75 36.67
C GLY A 8 -25.08 1.63 37.24
N ASP A 9 -23.98 0.99 37.66
CA ASP A 9 -22.82 1.62 38.31
C ASP A 9 -21.98 2.42 37.29
N ARG A 10 -21.76 3.71 37.55
CA ARG A 10 -21.04 4.62 36.64
C ARG A 10 -19.60 4.19 36.39
N ARG A 11 -19.01 3.38 37.27
CA ARG A 11 -17.65 2.85 37.12
C ARG A 11 -17.52 1.81 36.01
N ALA A 12 -18.63 1.26 35.51
CA ALA A 12 -18.64 0.25 34.46
C ALA A 12 -18.61 0.85 33.03
N TYR A 13 -18.84 2.17 32.89
CA TYR A 13 -18.76 2.84 31.60
C TYR A 13 -17.35 3.36 31.37
N GLU A 14 -16.67 2.84 30.34
CA GLU A 14 -15.39 3.37 29.90
C GLU A 14 -15.61 4.75 29.26
N ASN A 15 -15.18 5.80 29.95
CA ASN A 15 -15.33 7.20 29.54
C ASN A 15 -14.42 7.58 28.35
N ALA A 16 -14.08 6.68 27.44
CA ALA A 16 -13.14 6.96 26.35
C ALA A 16 -13.69 8.02 25.39
N ASP A 17 -14.94 7.86 24.95
CA ASP A 17 -15.60 8.76 23.97
C ASP A 17 -16.33 9.96 24.60
N GLN A 18 -16.39 10.07 25.94
CA GLN A 18 -17.09 11.16 26.66
C GLN A 18 -16.15 12.15 27.35
N ARG A 19 -14.83 12.03 27.15
CA ARG A 19 -13.86 12.99 27.70
C ARG A 19 -13.80 14.23 26.81
N ASN A 20 -14.15 15.38 27.38
CA ASN A 20 -13.83 16.67 26.78
C ASN A 20 -12.37 17.00 27.11
N TYR A 21 -11.50 16.94 26.10
CA TYR A 21 -10.11 17.39 26.23
C TYR A 21 -10.03 18.91 26.21
N THR A 22 -9.11 19.46 27.00
CA THR A 22 -8.77 20.89 26.93
C THR A 22 -7.95 21.19 25.68
N ASP A 23 -7.98 22.43 25.20
CA ASP A 23 -7.22 22.85 24.01
C ASP A 23 -5.71 22.59 24.18
N ASP A 24 -5.20 22.70 25.41
CA ASP A 24 -3.80 22.44 25.75
C ASP A 24 -3.43 20.95 25.64
N GLU A 25 -4.32 20.06 26.08
CA GLU A 25 -4.14 18.60 25.94
C GLU A 25 -4.17 18.18 24.47
N ILE A 26 -5.08 18.77 23.68
CA ILE A 26 -5.16 18.55 22.23
C ILE A 26 -3.86 19.05 21.55
N ALA A 27 -3.34 20.19 21.97
CA ALA A 27 -2.08 20.74 21.44
C ALA A 27 -0.86 19.87 21.79
N GLN A 28 -0.83 19.27 22.99
CA GLN A 28 0.20 18.32 23.39
C GLN A 28 0.11 17.01 22.59
N MET A 29 -1.08 16.43 22.42
CA MET A 29 -1.26 15.23 21.58
C MET A 29 -0.83 15.48 20.13
N LYS A 30 -1.15 16.64 19.56
CA LYS A 30 -0.64 17.05 18.24
C LYS A 30 0.87 17.24 18.22
N LYS A 31 1.48 17.64 19.34
CA LYS A 31 2.94 17.78 19.47
C LYS A 31 3.67 16.45 19.46
N GLU A 32 3.10 15.43 20.09
CA GLU A 32 3.64 14.07 20.06
C GLU A 32 3.49 13.45 18.67
N ASN A 33 2.36 13.67 17.99
CA ASN A 33 2.12 13.16 16.64
C ASN A 33 2.97 13.84 15.54
N ARG A 34 3.50 15.06 15.78
CA ARG A 34 4.37 15.77 14.83
C ARG A 34 5.65 15.00 14.47
N PHE A 35 6.14 14.13 15.35
CA PHE A 35 7.33 13.33 15.07
C PHE A 35 7.04 12.14 14.16
N HIS A 36 5.77 11.81 13.94
CA HIS A 36 5.32 10.73 13.06
C HIS A 36 4.81 11.22 11.70
N GLU A 37 4.61 12.53 11.53
CA GLU A 37 4.14 13.13 10.29
C GLU A 37 5.33 13.60 9.44
N GLY A 38 5.55 12.94 8.30
CA GLY A 38 6.53 13.38 7.31
C GLY A 38 6.13 14.75 6.73
N LYS A 39 7.11 15.61 6.43
CA LYS A 39 6.85 16.92 5.81
C LYS A 39 6.09 16.72 4.49
N ASN A 40 5.03 17.52 4.29
CA ASN A 40 4.30 17.54 3.02
C ASN A 40 5.28 17.73 1.85
N ASN A 41 5.17 16.87 0.82
CA ASN A 41 6.04 16.77 -0.35
C ASN A 41 7.46 16.21 -0.13
N SER A 42 7.78 15.66 1.03
CA SER A 42 9.09 15.01 1.29
C SER A 42 9.41 13.83 0.37
N HIS A 43 8.43 13.28 -0.35
CA HIS A 43 8.62 12.21 -1.32
C HIS A 43 8.86 12.70 -2.76
N GLN A 44 8.77 14.01 -3.03
CA GLN A 44 9.01 14.57 -4.36
C GLN A 44 10.52 14.68 -4.60
N ALA A 45 11.02 13.99 -5.63
CA ALA A 45 12.45 14.02 -5.97
C ALA A 45 12.94 15.40 -6.41
N ASN A 46 12.03 16.21 -6.99
CA ASN A 46 12.28 17.57 -7.45
C ASN A 46 11.60 18.64 -6.58
N ASP A 47 11.45 18.40 -5.27
CA ASP A 47 10.91 19.40 -4.35
C ASP A 47 11.75 20.71 -4.44
N SER A 48 11.06 21.83 -4.61
CA SER A 48 11.66 23.16 -4.63
C SER A 48 12.19 23.58 -3.25
N LYS A 49 11.66 22.96 -2.18
CA LYS A 49 12.11 23.15 -0.80
C LYS A 49 13.24 22.20 -0.38
N ASP A 50 13.71 21.36 -1.30
CA ASP A 50 14.83 20.47 -1.05
C ASP A 50 16.15 21.22 -1.24
N GLU A 51 16.95 21.21 -0.17
CA GLU A 51 18.25 21.90 -0.04
C GLU A 51 19.38 21.19 -0.80
N ARG A 52 19.14 20.00 -1.36
CA ARG A 52 20.12 19.32 -2.22
C ARG A 52 20.46 20.18 -3.45
N THR A 53 21.73 20.19 -3.83
CA THR A 53 22.19 20.88 -5.05
C THR A 53 21.56 20.28 -6.30
N ILE A 54 21.44 21.08 -7.38
CA ILE A 54 20.86 20.65 -8.66
C ILE A 54 21.58 19.40 -9.21
N ALA A 55 22.92 19.35 -9.10
CA ALA A 55 23.72 18.21 -9.50
C ALA A 55 23.35 16.92 -8.73
N ASN A 56 23.11 17.02 -7.42
CA ASN A 56 22.73 15.88 -6.60
C ASN A 56 21.28 15.42 -6.83
N LYS A 57 20.39 16.35 -7.22
CA LYS A 57 19.02 16.01 -7.63
C LYS A 57 19.05 15.22 -8.94
N LEU A 58 19.79 15.72 -9.94
CA LEU A 58 19.93 15.08 -11.25
C LEU A 58 20.57 13.69 -11.13
N ALA A 59 21.68 13.58 -10.39
CA ALA A 59 22.35 12.29 -10.18
C ALA A 59 21.43 11.24 -9.52
N ARG A 60 20.53 11.66 -8.61
CA ARG A 60 19.55 10.76 -7.99
C ARG A 60 18.46 10.32 -8.97
N GLU A 61 17.97 11.22 -9.82
CA GLU A 61 16.97 10.87 -10.84
C GLU A 61 17.57 9.91 -11.88
N GLU A 62 18.81 10.15 -12.33
CA GLU A 62 19.52 9.22 -13.22
C GLU A 62 19.74 7.83 -12.59
N GLN A 63 20.01 7.77 -11.29
CA GLN A 63 20.08 6.49 -10.56
C GLN A 63 18.71 5.82 -10.48
N ARG A 64 17.64 6.57 -10.19
CA ARG A 64 16.28 6.05 -10.10
C ARG A 64 15.76 5.49 -11.42
N GLU A 65 16.07 6.13 -12.55
CA GLU A 65 15.74 5.59 -13.87
C GLU A 65 16.43 4.23 -14.10
N LYS A 66 17.68 4.09 -13.66
CA LYS A 66 18.42 2.83 -13.73
C LYS A 66 17.94 1.79 -12.71
N GLU A 67 17.49 2.20 -11.53
CA GLU A 67 16.86 1.33 -10.52
C GLU A 67 15.53 0.73 -11.00
N ALA A 68 14.75 1.46 -11.81
CA ALA A 68 13.55 0.89 -12.43
C ALA A 68 13.88 -0.24 -13.44
N GLU A 69 15.08 -0.18 -14.00
CA GLU A 69 15.68 -1.19 -14.88
C GLU A 69 16.57 -2.21 -14.16
N GLU A 70 16.83 -2.04 -12.85
CA GLU A 70 17.62 -3.01 -12.09
C GLU A 70 17.06 -4.41 -12.29
N GLU A 71 17.99 -5.35 -12.48
CA GLU A 71 17.71 -6.71 -12.90
C GLU A 71 16.69 -7.34 -11.94
N LYS A 72 15.41 -7.32 -12.37
CA LYS A 72 14.34 -8.02 -11.70
C LYS A 72 14.85 -9.42 -11.39
N THR A 73 14.81 -9.76 -10.11
CA THR A 73 15.22 -11.08 -9.64
C THR A 73 14.48 -12.15 -10.43
N GLN A 74 15.06 -13.35 -10.53
CA GLN A 74 14.37 -14.45 -11.22
C GLN A 74 12.96 -14.67 -10.65
N GLU A 75 12.80 -14.52 -9.34
CA GLU A 75 11.50 -14.58 -8.64
C GLU A 75 10.53 -13.47 -9.06
N ASP A 76 11.00 -12.23 -9.27
CA ASP A 76 10.16 -11.14 -9.77
C ASP A 76 9.69 -11.37 -11.22
N LYS A 77 10.51 -12.05 -12.02
CA LYS A 77 10.14 -12.46 -13.38
C LYS A 77 9.10 -13.59 -13.34
N GLU A 78 9.31 -14.58 -12.49
CA GLU A 78 8.38 -15.69 -12.29
C GLU A 78 7.03 -15.24 -11.74
N ARG A 79 7.00 -14.34 -10.76
CA ARG A 79 5.77 -13.76 -10.18
C ARG A 79 4.90 -13.05 -11.22
N LYS A 80 5.53 -12.46 -12.26
CA LYS A 80 4.80 -11.80 -13.35
C LYS A 80 4.17 -12.77 -14.32
N ILE A 81 4.71 -13.98 -14.45
CA ILE A 81 4.20 -15.01 -15.34
C ILE A 81 3.09 -15.79 -14.65
N ASP A 82 3.32 -16.25 -13.43
CA ASP A 82 2.30 -16.91 -12.61
C ASP A 82 2.52 -16.53 -11.14
N PRO A 83 1.50 -15.95 -10.48
CA PRO A 83 1.60 -15.48 -9.10
C PRO A 83 1.87 -16.60 -8.09
N THR A 84 1.62 -17.87 -8.46
CA THR A 84 1.83 -19.06 -7.61
C THR A 84 3.23 -19.67 -7.72
N LEU A 85 4.03 -19.29 -8.72
CA LEU A 85 5.33 -19.93 -8.97
C LEU A 85 6.38 -19.71 -7.85
N PRO A 86 6.57 -18.49 -7.32
CA PRO A 86 7.59 -18.28 -6.27
C PRO A 86 7.35 -19.17 -5.05
N ALA A 87 6.08 -19.30 -4.63
CA ALA A 87 5.72 -20.16 -3.50
C ALA A 87 5.98 -21.64 -3.80
N LYS A 88 5.60 -22.12 -4.98
CA LYS A 88 5.84 -23.52 -5.41
C LYS A 88 7.32 -23.83 -5.53
N ASN A 89 8.11 -22.91 -6.08
CA ASN A 89 9.56 -23.06 -6.24
C ASN A 89 10.27 -23.17 -4.89
N HIS A 90 9.71 -22.54 -3.86
CA HIS A 90 10.19 -22.64 -2.48
C HIS A 90 9.57 -23.81 -1.70
N GLY A 91 8.72 -24.64 -2.32
CA GLY A 91 8.04 -25.77 -1.67
C GLY A 91 6.92 -25.38 -0.70
N ASN A 92 6.47 -24.12 -0.75
CA ASN A 92 5.41 -23.58 0.11
C ASN A 92 4.05 -23.61 -0.60
N GLU A 93 2.98 -23.60 0.19
CA GLU A 93 1.65 -23.40 -0.37
C GLU A 93 1.45 -21.94 -0.82
N PRO A 94 0.95 -21.69 -2.05
CA PRO A 94 0.66 -20.34 -2.50
C PRO A 94 -0.46 -19.71 -1.67
N SER A 95 -0.35 -18.39 -1.47
CA SER A 95 -1.32 -17.62 -0.70
C SER A 95 -2.71 -17.66 -1.35
N LYS A 96 -3.75 -17.38 -0.56
CA LYS A 96 -5.14 -17.30 -1.07
C LYS A 96 -5.26 -16.27 -2.22
N GLY A 97 -4.57 -15.13 -2.10
CA GLY A 97 -4.55 -14.11 -3.14
C GLY A 97 -3.89 -14.61 -4.43
N ALA A 98 -2.72 -15.24 -4.34
CA ALA A 98 -2.03 -15.77 -5.52
C ALA A 98 -2.83 -16.86 -6.25
N LYS A 99 -3.62 -17.66 -5.52
CA LYS A 99 -4.55 -18.64 -6.12
C LYS A 99 -5.68 -17.94 -6.88
N LEU A 100 -6.31 -16.94 -6.28
CA LEU A 100 -7.37 -16.15 -6.92
C LEU A 100 -6.86 -15.39 -8.16
N ASP A 101 -5.68 -14.78 -8.07
CA ASP A 101 -5.08 -14.06 -9.20
C ASP A 101 -4.85 -15.02 -10.39
N LYS A 102 -4.43 -16.26 -10.11
CA LYS A 102 -4.26 -17.30 -11.13
C LYS A 102 -5.59 -17.75 -11.73
N GLU A 103 -6.61 -17.98 -10.90
CA GLU A 103 -7.96 -18.36 -11.35
C GLU A 103 -8.56 -17.28 -12.27
N LEU A 104 -8.44 -16.01 -11.89
CA LEU A 104 -8.90 -14.88 -12.70
C LEU A 104 -8.17 -14.80 -14.05
N GLN A 105 -6.86 -15.00 -14.07
CA GLN A 105 -6.08 -15.05 -15.32
C GLN A 105 -6.56 -16.18 -16.24
N GLU A 106 -6.77 -17.38 -15.70
CA GLU A 106 -7.25 -18.53 -16.46
C GLU A 106 -8.66 -18.30 -17.02
N GLU A 107 -9.57 -17.74 -16.20
CA GLU A 107 -10.93 -17.36 -16.62
C GLU A 107 -10.91 -16.29 -17.72
N GLU A 108 -10.09 -15.25 -17.58
CA GLU A 108 -9.94 -14.20 -18.59
C GLU A 108 -9.39 -14.75 -19.91
N GLU A 109 -8.39 -15.63 -19.86
CA GLU A 109 -7.86 -16.29 -21.06
C GLU A 109 -8.90 -17.18 -21.75
N GLU A 110 -9.68 -17.93 -20.98
CA GLU A 110 -10.78 -18.73 -21.53
C GLU A 110 -11.85 -17.86 -22.17
N LEU A 111 -12.22 -16.76 -21.51
CA LEU A 111 -13.17 -15.79 -22.06
C LEU A 111 -12.62 -15.14 -23.32
N LEU A 112 -11.33 -14.82 -23.38
CA LEU A 112 -10.67 -14.28 -24.56
C LEU A 112 -10.71 -15.28 -25.74
N LYS A 113 -10.43 -16.57 -25.46
CA LYS A 113 -10.51 -17.66 -26.44
C LYS A 113 -11.95 -17.86 -26.94
N LYS A 114 -12.94 -17.85 -26.03
CA LYS A 114 -14.38 -17.99 -26.35
C LYS A 114 -14.92 -16.79 -27.12
N LYS A 115 -14.45 -15.58 -26.81
CA LYS A 115 -14.88 -14.34 -27.49
C LYS A 115 -14.47 -14.33 -28.96
N GLY A 116 -13.39 -15.03 -29.33
CA GLY A 116 -12.86 -15.08 -30.69
C GLY A 116 -12.36 -13.72 -31.16
N ASN A 117 -11.39 -13.69 -32.09
CA ASN A 117 -10.74 -12.48 -32.65
C ASN A 117 -11.63 -11.23 -32.69
N PHE A 118 -11.61 -10.43 -31.61
CA PHE A 118 -12.22 -9.11 -31.59
C PHE A 118 -11.18 -8.13 -32.12
N GLY A 119 -11.14 -7.99 -33.44
CA GLY A 119 -10.23 -7.09 -34.15
C GLY A 119 -10.26 -7.35 -35.66
N PRO A 120 -9.97 -6.34 -36.51
CA PRO A 120 -9.93 -6.53 -37.94
C PRO A 120 -8.90 -7.61 -38.27
N LYS A 121 -9.32 -8.68 -38.94
CA LYS A 121 -8.37 -9.62 -39.56
C LYS A 121 -7.59 -8.82 -40.58
N ALA A 122 -6.28 -8.66 -40.37
CA ALA A 122 -5.41 -8.12 -41.39
C ALA A 122 -5.61 -8.97 -42.65
N ALA A 123 -6.16 -8.35 -43.70
CA ALA A 123 -6.28 -8.99 -45.00
C ALA A 123 -4.86 -9.19 -45.53
N ASN A 124 -4.53 -10.43 -45.88
CA ASN A 124 -3.30 -10.76 -46.60
C ASN A 124 -3.26 -10.09 -47.97
#